data_AF-A0A3A8R1U9-F1
#
_entry.id   AF-A0A3A8R1U9-F1
#
_cell.length_a   1.000
_cell.length_b   1.000
_cell.length_c   1.000
_cell.angle_alpha   90.00
_cell.angle_beta   90.00
_cell.angle_gamma   90.00
#
_symmetry.space_group_name_H-M   'P 1'
#
loop_
_entity.id
_entity.type
_entity.pdbx_description
1 polymer ?
#
loop_
_entity_poly.entity_id
_entity_poly.type
_entity_poly.pdbx_seq_one_letter_code
_entity_poly.pdbx_strand_id
1 'polypeptide(L)'
;MRIREEPCLVLELRSKGDAFNRDGSPPDEVMEDYAFQLFQVVVSRDRMDELLGHLRRWQTAPEDFSVDLEPEGHAATFTMEVGMREDMRCGPGKPAFTLYYSSVKNRVEVTFIVDPSCLQEWADTLEKALATVVS
;
A
#
# COMPACT_ATOMS: atom_id res chain seq x y z
N MET A 1 4.14 -18.53 2.83
CA MET A 1 3.19 -19.05 3.85
C MET A 1 1.94 -19.52 3.11
N ARG A 2 1.21 -20.55 3.57
CA ARG A 2 -0.01 -21.03 2.90
C ARG A 2 -1.20 -20.97 3.87
N ILE A 3 -2.34 -20.43 3.42
CA ILE A 3 -3.63 -20.52 4.10
C ILE A 3 -4.59 -21.19 3.12
N ARG A 4 -5.22 -22.30 3.52
CA ARG A 4 -6.14 -23.06 2.64
C ARG A 4 -5.54 -23.43 1.27
N GLU A 5 -4.26 -23.83 1.27
CA GLU A 5 -3.49 -24.19 0.05
C GLU A 5 -3.14 -23.02 -0.88
N GLU A 6 -3.60 -21.80 -0.61
CA GLU A 6 -3.27 -20.62 -1.41
C GLU A 6 -1.95 -19.99 -0.92
N PRO A 7 -1.07 -19.54 -1.84
CA PRO A 7 0.12 -18.79 -1.47
C PRO A 7 -0.29 -17.43 -0.89
N CYS A 8 0.12 -17.17 0.35
CA CYS A 8 -0.18 -15.91 1.04
C CYS A 8 1.07 -15.05 1.17
N LEU A 9 0.90 -13.75 0.96
CA LEU A 9 1.89 -12.72 1.24
C LEU A 9 1.51 -12.01 2.54
N VAL A 10 2.49 -11.73 3.39
CA VAL A 10 2.30 -10.87 4.57
C VAL A 10 2.67 -9.46 4.16
N LEU A 11 1.73 -8.53 4.26
CA LEU A 11 2.00 -7.11 4.04
C LEU A 11 2.41 -6.47 5.36
N GLU A 12 3.66 -6.04 5.43
CA GLU A 12 4.18 -5.25 6.54
C GLU A 12 4.47 -3.84 6.02
N LEU A 13 3.79 -2.85 6.59
CA LEU A 13 4.03 -1.46 6.22
C LEU A 13 4.94 -0.81 7.26
N ARG A 14 6.15 -0.47 6.83
CA ARG A 14 7.11 0.28 7.65
C ARG A 14 7.21 1.68 7.10
N SER A 15 6.98 2.68 7.94
CA SER A 15 7.17 4.07 7.56
C SER A 15 8.33 4.67 8.34
N LYS A 16 9.15 5.42 7.62
CA LYS A 16 10.18 6.28 8.17
C LYS A 16 9.87 7.69 7.71
N GLY A 17 9.65 8.60 8.66
CA GLY A 17 9.29 9.97 8.33
C GLY A 17 9.52 10.90 9.51
N ASP A 18 9.64 12.18 9.20
CA ASP A 18 9.98 13.22 10.18
C ASP A 18 8.75 13.64 11.01
N ALA A 19 7.59 13.06 10.73
CA ALA A 19 6.29 13.45 11.28
C ALA A 19 5.28 12.30 11.14
N PHE A 20 4.63 11.93 12.26
CA PHE A 20 3.53 10.97 12.29
C PHE A 20 2.36 11.59 13.07
N ASN A 21 1.15 11.52 12.52
CA ASN A 21 -0.05 11.95 13.24
C ASN A 21 -1.15 10.90 13.13
N ARG A 22 -1.64 10.44 14.28
CA ARG A 22 -2.69 9.42 14.38
C ARG A 22 -4.10 9.97 14.17
N ASP A 23 -4.30 11.28 14.41
CA ASP A 23 -5.60 11.93 14.52
C ASP A 23 -5.78 13.14 13.56
N GLY A 24 -4.83 13.37 12.62
CA GLY A 24 -4.91 14.43 11.61
C GLY A 24 -4.51 15.84 12.08
N SER A 25 -4.02 16.01 13.30
CA SER A 25 -3.48 17.28 13.80
C SER A 25 -2.07 17.60 13.23
N PRO A 26 -1.53 18.81 13.40
CA PRO A 26 -0.13 19.08 13.09
C PRO A 26 0.78 18.21 14.00
N PRO A 27 1.82 17.56 13.46
CA PRO A 27 2.74 16.76 14.26
C PRO A 27 3.68 17.70 15.06
N ASP A 28 3.67 17.56 16.39
CA ASP A 28 4.52 18.33 17.30
C ASP A 28 5.90 17.65 17.55
N GLU A 29 6.05 16.37 17.19
CA GLU A 29 7.25 15.59 17.53
C GLU A 29 7.68 14.64 16.40
N VAL A 30 9.00 14.58 16.17
CA VAL A 30 9.64 13.66 15.23
C VAL A 30 9.71 12.29 15.91
N MET A 31 9.01 11.28 15.40
CA MET A 31 9.06 9.92 15.96
C MET A 31 10.09 9.05 15.22
N GLU A 32 10.89 8.29 15.98
CA GLU A 32 11.71 7.19 15.44
C GLU A 32 10.82 6.01 15.00
N ASP A 33 11.01 5.56 13.77
CA ASP A 33 10.48 4.36 13.10
C ASP A 33 9.12 3.82 13.60
N TYR A 34 8.03 4.14 12.88
CA TYR A 34 6.72 3.51 13.12
C TYR A 34 6.49 2.35 12.15
N ALA A 35 6.41 1.14 12.71
CA ALA A 35 6.03 -0.07 11.97
C ALA A 35 4.60 -0.46 12.33
N PHE A 36 3.73 -0.55 11.32
CA PHE A 36 2.40 -1.14 11.49
C PHE A 36 2.30 -2.38 10.62
N GLN A 37 2.10 -3.51 11.29
CA GLN A 37 1.84 -4.77 10.61
C GLN A 37 0.34 -4.93 10.48
N LEU A 38 -0.15 -4.94 9.23
CA LEU A 38 -1.53 -5.35 8.98
C LEU A 38 -1.70 -6.82 9.37
N PHE A 39 -2.92 -7.19 9.76
CA PHE A 39 -3.31 -8.59 9.84
C PHE A 39 -3.00 -9.25 8.49
N GLN A 40 -2.54 -10.51 8.51
CA GLN A 40 -2.16 -11.22 7.27
C GLN A 40 -3.35 -11.23 6.30
N VAL A 41 -3.26 -10.41 5.25
CA VAL A 41 -4.28 -10.34 4.20
C VAL A 41 -3.87 -11.32 3.10
N VAL A 42 -4.77 -12.23 2.76
CA VAL A 42 -4.59 -13.08 1.58
C VAL A 42 -5.01 -12.27 0.37
N VAL A 43 -4.09 -12.09 -0.56
CA VAL A 43 -4.30 -11.37 -1.81
C VAL A 43 -4.01 -12.32 -2.96
N SER A 44 -4.89 -12.36 -3.96
CA SER A 44 -4.67 -13.22 -5.12
C SER A 44 -3.49 -12.71 -5.95
N ARG A 45 -2.79 -13.62 -6.62
CA ARG A 45 -1.68 -13.27 -7.50
C ARG A 45 -2.10 -12.26 -8.57
N ASP A 46 -3.25 -12.47 -9.20
CA ASP A 46 -3.77 -11.62 -10.27
C ASP A 46 -3.91 -10.16 -9.82
N ARG A 47 -4.35 -9.92 -8.58
CA ARG A 47 -4.43 -8.57 -8.00
C ARG A 47 -3.05 -7.96 -7.74
N MET A 48 -2.08 -8.76 -7.33
CA MET A 48 -0.70 -8.29 -7.16
C MET A 48 -0.03 -7.98 -8.51
N ASP A 49 -0.32 -8.78 -9.56
CA ASP A 49 0.14 -8.52 -10.93
C ASP A 49 -0.52 -7.24 -11.50
N GLU A 50 -1.81 -7.04 -11.25
CA GLU A 50 -2.54 -5.80 -11.58
C GLU A 50 -1.89 -4.58 -10.90
N LEU A 51 -1.66 -4.65 -9.59
CA LEU A 51 -0.98 -3.61 -8.82
C LEU A 51 0.41 -3.29 -9.36
N LEU A 52 1.21 -4.32 -9.67
CA LEU A 52 2.53 -4.14 -10.28
C LEU A 52 2.42 -3.42 -11.62
N GLY A 53 1.44 -3.79 -12.45
CA GLY A 53 1.18 -3.14 -13.74
C GLY A 53 0.79 -1.67 -13.59
N HIS A 54 0.01 -1.32 -12.57
CA HIS A 54 -0.30 0.08 -12.24
C HIS A 54 0.93 0.86 -11.78
N LEU A 55 1.72 0.29 -10.85
CA LEU A 55 2.95 0.91 -10.37
C LEU A 55 3.94 1.17 -11.52
N ARG A 56 4.14 0.20 -12.42
CA ARG A 56 5.04 0.36 -13.58
C ARG A 56 4.55 1.42 -14.56
N ARG A 57 3.25 1.47 -14.84
CA ARG A 57 2.66 2.51 -15.71
C ARG A 57 2.84 3.89 -15.10
N TRP A 58 2.61 4.03 -13.80
CA TRP A 58 2.74 5.29 -13.07
C TRP A 58 4.13 5.92 -13.23
N GLN A 59 5.19 5.10 -13.26
CA GLN A 59 6.57 5.59 -13.45
C GLN A 59 6.80 6.25 -14.82
N THR A 60 6.04 5.84 -15.83
CA THR A 60 6.15 6.38 -17.20
C THR A 60 5.12 7.47 -17.51
N ALA A 61 3.96 7.36 -16.89
CA ALA A 61 2.82 8.25 -17.06
C ALA A 61 2.12 8.35 -15.69
N PRO A 62 2.51 9.33 -14.86
CA PRO A 62 1.93 9.49 -13.53
C PRO A 62 0.44 9.79 -13.62
N GLU A 63 -0.38 8.80 -13.29
CA GLU A 63 -1.84 8.86 -13.30
C GLU A 63 -2.38 8.22 -12.03
N ASP A 64 -3.38 8.86 -11.43
CA ASP A 64 -4.00 8.35 -10.21
C ASP A 64 -4.61 6.97 -10.46
N PHE A 65 -4.43 6.05 -9.52
CA PHE A 65 -5.00 4.70 -9.60
C PHE A 65 -5.43 4.17 -8.23
N SER A 66 -6.37 3.22 -8.27
CA SER A 66 -6.89 2.48 -7.13
C SER A 66 -6.98 1.00 -7.50
N VAL A 67 -6.47 0.12 -6.64
CA VAL A 67 -6.52 -1.34 -6.83
C VAL A 67 -7.14 -1.97 -5.59
N ASP A 68 -8.21 -2.71 -5.80
CA ASP A 68 -8.80 -3.58 -4.79
C ASP A 68 -8.03 -4.91 -4.75
N LEU A 69 -7.45 -5.21 -3.60
CA LEU A 69 -6.66 -6.40 -3.32
C LEU A 69 -7.47 -7.49 -2.62
N GLU A 70 -8.76 -7.27 -2.35
CA GLU A 70 -9.61 -8.31 -1.76
C GLU A 70 -9.89 -9.45 -2.76
N PRO A 71 -9.73 -10.72 -2.36
CA PRO A 71 -10.29 -11.85 -3.11
C PRO A 71 -11.81 -11.88 -2.96
N GLU A 72 -12.54 -12.05 -4.08
CA GLU A 72 -14.01 -12.02 -4.09
C GLU A 72 -14.64 -12.90 -2.99
N GLY A 73 -15.65 -12.35 -2.30
CA GLY A 73 -16.45 -13.07 -1.30
C GLY A 73 -15.94 -13.02 0.14
N HIS A 74 -14.97 -12.16 0.45
CA HIS A 74 -14.56 -11.88 1.82
C HIS A 74 -15.39 -10.73 2.42
N ALA A 75 -15.33 -10.58 3.75
CA ALA A 75 -16.04 -9.53 4.49
C ALA A 75 -15.12 -8.36 4.84
N ALA A 76 -13.98 -8.23 4.14
CA ALA A 76 -12.93 -7.30 4.51
C ALA A 76 -12.30 -6.66 3.27
N THR A 77 -12.59 -5.38 3.04
CA THR A 77 -12.06 -4.62 1.92
C THR A 77 -10.59 -4.28 2.15
N PHE A 78 -9.75 -4.43 1.12
CA PHE A 78 -8.35 -4.01 1.16
C PHE A 78 -7.98 -3.30 -0.13
N THR A 79 -7.89 -1.98 -0.10
CA THR A 79 -7.69 -1.14 -1.28
C THR A 79 -6.40 -0.33 -1.15
N MET A 80 -5.65 -0.23 -2.25
CA MET A 80 -4.47 0.63 -2.35
C MET A 80 -4.70 1.70 -3.39
N GLU A 81 -4.35 2.94 -3.05
CA GLU A 81 -4.47 4.09 -3.93
C GLU A 81 -3.15 4.83 -4.04
N VAL A 82 -2.85 5.32 -5.24
CA VAL A 82 -1.79 6.30 -5.48
C VAL A 82 -2.40 7.43 -6.26
N GLY A 83 -2.32 8.64 -5.75
CA GLY A 83 -2.86 9.79 -6.46
C GLY A 83 -2.61 11.13 -5.78
N MET A 84 -3.19 12.17 -6.36
CA MET A 84 -3.07 13.53 -5.86
C MET A 84 -4.22 13.84 -4.92
N ARG A 85 -3.90 14.35 -3.73
CA ARG A 85 -4.89 14.70 -2.72
C ARG A 85 -4.85 16.20 -2.44
N GLU A 86 -6.00 16.86 -2.61
CA GLU A 86 -6.14 18.31 -2.39
C GLU A 86 -6.04 18.70 -0.91
N ASP A 87 -6.37 17.78 -0.01
CA ASP A 87 -6.31 17.96 1.43
C ASP A 87 -4.92 17.69 2.04
N MET A 88 -3.95 17.32 1.21
CA MET A 88 -2.58 17.05 1.59
C MET A 88 -1.60 17.92 0.80
N ARG A 89 -0.35 18.01 1.26
CA ARG A 89 0.73 18.72 0.54
C ARG A 89 1.26 17.89 -0.63
N CYS A 90 0.37 17.37 -1.47
CA CYS A 90 0.71 16.64 -2.68
C CYS A 90 1.21 17.59 -3.78
N GLY A 91 2.07 17.06 -4.65
CA GLY A 91 2.62 17.79 -5.79
C GLY A 91 3.05 16.83 -6.90
N PRO A 92 3.38 17.33 -8.10
CA PRO A 92 3.73 16.48 -9.26
C PRO A 92 4.89 15.49 -9.06
N GLY A 93 5.65 15.62 -7.96
CA GLY A 93 6.68 14.68 -7.55
C GLY A 93 6.50 14.15 -6.13
N LYS A 94 5.29 14.25 -5.56
CA LYS A 94 4.94 13.83 -4.20
C LYS A 94 3.49 13.33 -4.14
N PRO A 95 3.16 12.20 -4.79
CA PRO A 95 1.83 11.61 -4.69
C PRO A 95 1.51 11.16 -3.26
N ALA A 96 0.22 11.07 -2.95
CA ALA A 96 -0.25 10.33 -1.80
C ALA A 96 -0.38 8.86 -2.15
N PHE A 97 0.25 8.00 -1.36
CA PHE A 97 -0.04 6.58 -1.30
C PHE A 97 -1.01 6.35 -0.13
N THR A 98 -2.18 5.76 -0.40
CA THR A 98 -3.17 5.46 0.63
C THR A 98 -3.49 3.97 0.67
N LEU A 99 -3.62 3.45 1.89
CA LEU A 99 -3.99 2.09 2.19
C LEU A 99 -5.29 2.09 2.98
N TYR A 100 -6.33 1.49 2.44
CA TYR A 100 -7.60 1.30 3.12
C TYR A 100 -7.76 -0.18 3.44
N TYR A 101 -7.99 -0.47 4.71
CA TYR A 101 -8.39 -1.77 5.18
C TYR A 101 -9.65 -1.63 6.03
N SER A 102 -10.69 -2.37 5.72
CA SER A 102 -11.89 -2.40 6.53
C SER A 102 -12.37 -3.83 6.69
N SER A 103 -12.85 -4.17 7.87
CA SER A 103 -13.42 -5.46 8.20
C SER A 103 -14.52 -5.26 9.25
N VAL A 104 -15.26 -6.32 9.57
CA VAL A 104 -16.28 -6.28 10.63
C VAL A 104 -15.73 -5.81 12.00
N LYS A 105 -14.42 -6.00 12.25
CA LYS A 105 -13.80 -5.71 13.55
C LYS A 105 -12.91 -4.47 13.55
N ASN A 106 -12.31 -4.13 12.42
CA ASN A 106 -11.26 -3.13 12.34
C ASN A 106 -11.38 -2.32 11.05
N ARG A 107 -11.14 -1.02 11.16
CA ARG A 107 -10.94 -0.12 10.02
C ARG A 107 -9.61 0.59 10.21
N VAL A 108 -8.79 0.59 9.17
CA VAL A 108 -7.48 1.20 9.11
C VAL A 108 -7.40 1.98 7.81
N GLU A 109 -7.00 3.23 7.91
CA GLU A 109 -6.70 4.08 6.77
C GLU A 109 -5.35 4.71 7.05
N VAL A 110 -4.41 4.55 6.12
CA VAL A 110 -3.07 5.12 6.27
C VAL A 110 -2.68 5.79 4.97
N THR A 111 -2.31 7.07 5.05
CA THR A 111 -1.86 7.84 3.89
C THR A 111 -0.45 8.38 4.12
N PHE A 112 0.40 8.22 3.12
CA PHE A 112 1.76 8.76 3.10
C PHE A 112 1.94 9.63 1.86
N ILE A 113 2.58 10.78 2.03
CA ILE A 113 3.12 11.52 0.90
C ILE A 113 4.49 10.90 0.60
N VAL A 114 4.64 10.32 -0.58
CA VAL A 114 5.83 9.54 -0.95
C VAL A 114 6.54 10.18 -2.14
N ASP A 115 7.86 10.01 -2.21
CA ASP A 115 8.61 10.35 -3.42
C ASP A 115 8.42 9.25 -4.49
N PRO A 116 8.48 9.58 -5.80
CA PRO A 116 8.38 8.63 -6.91
C PRO A 116 9.30 7.41 -6.77
N SER A 117 10.48 7.60 -6.18
CA SER A 117 11.45 6.53 -5.92
C SER A 117 10.91 5.45 -4.97
N CYS A 118 10.04 5.80 -4.02
CA CYS A 118 9.41 4.83 -3.13
C CYS A 118 8.46 3.90 -3.90
N LEU A 119 7.69 4.45 -4.84
CA LEU A 119 6.80 3.66 -5.70
C LEU A 119 7.60 2.75 -6.65
N GLN A 120 8.77 3.20 -7.11
CA GLN A 120 9.68 2.41 -7.93
C GLN A 120 10.29 1.26 -7.13
N GLU A 121 10.83 1.52 -5.94
CA GLU A 121 11.38 0.50 -5.05
C GLU A 121 10.34 -0.55 -4.67
N TRP A 122 9.10 -0.10 -4.46
CA TRP A 122 8.00 -1.00 -4.19
C TRP A 122 7.68 -1.90 -5.39
N ALA A 123 7.60 -1.34 -6.60
CA ALA A 123 7.40 -2.11 -7.83
C ALA A 123 8.51 -3.17 -8.02
N ASP A 124 9.76 -2.79 -7.81
CA ASP A 124 10.92 -3.69 -7.92
C ASP A 124 10.89 -4.82 -6.89
N THR A 125 10.46 -4.51 -5.66
CA THR A 125 10.31 -5.48 -4.58
C THR A 125 9.16 -6.44 -4.86
N LEU A 126 8.04 -5.92 -5.36
CA LEU A 126 6.86 -6.70 -5.69
C LEU A 126 7.14 -7.67 -6.86
N GLU A 127 7.81 -7.19 -7.91
CA GLU A 127 8.22 -8.03 -9.05
C GLU A 127 9.10 -9.21 -8.59
N LYS A 128 10.08 -8.95 -7.73
CA LYS A 128 10.92 -10.00 -7.13
C LYS A 128 10.09 -10.98 -6.31
N ALA A 129 9.17 -10.48 -5.48
CA ALA A 129 8.30 -11.33 -4.67
C ALA A 129 7.43 -12.25 -5.56
N LEU A 130 6.81 -11.71 -6.60
CA LEU A 130 5.96 -12.48 -7.52
C LEU A 130 6.75 -13.54 -8.31
N ALA A 131 8.01 -13.27 -8.65
CA ALA A 131 8.90 -14.27 -9.25
C ALA A 131 9.20 -15.44 -8.29
N THR A 132 9.29 -15.18 -6.98
CA THR A 132 9.56 -16.24 -5.97
C THR A 132 8.36 -17.10 -5.62
N VAL A 133 7.13 -16.64 -5.88
CA VAL A 133 5.88 -17.38 -5.59
C VAL A 133 5.59 -18.46 -6.66
N VAL A 134 6.52 -18.71 -7.60
CA VAL A 134 6.40 -19.72 -8.69
C VAL A 134 6.93 -21.11 -8.28
N SER A 135 7.08 -21.43 -6.98
CA SER A 135 7.55 -22.74 -6.50
C SER A 135 6.55 -23.48 -5.61
#